data_AF-A0A804J977-F1
#
_entry.id   AF-A0A804J977-F1
#
_cell.length_a   1.000
_cell.length_b   1.000
_cell.length_c   1.000
_cell.angle_alpha   90.00
_cell.angle_beta   90.00
_cell.angle_gamma   90.00
#
_symmetry.space_group_name_H-M   'P 1'
#
loop_
_entity.id
_entity.type
_entity.pdbx_description
1 polymer ?
#
loop_
_entity_poly.entity_id
_entity_poly.type
_entity_poly.pdbx_seq_one_letter_code
_entity_poly.pdbx_strand_id
1 'polypeptide(L)'
;MASLDRCLLLLVLLFFGLIVSTSSAYSGRMVGARTEVQDVETNKEVQDLGLFSVDEYNRRLALRGAGLLTFSRVAAAQRQVVSGIKYYLQVVAAVEGTGEEGQQHRTFDAVVIVKPWLSSRSLVSFAPRRPALNSQDNGGDAHLNVR
;
A
#
# COMPACT_ATOMS: atom_id res chain seq x y z
N MET A 1 -44.31 37.73 21.67
CA MET A 1 -43.36 37.35 20.60
C MET A 1 -42.08 36.73 21.19
N ALA A 2 -41.46 37.31 22.23
CA ALA A 2 -40.25 36.77 22.86
C ALA A 2 -40.34 35.35 23.49
N SER A 3 -41.53 34.84 23.83
CA SER A 3 -41.72 33.50 24.40
C SER A 3 -41.70 32.37 23.37
N LEU A 4 -42.13 32.66 22.14
CA LEU A 4 -42.13 31.71 21.01
C LEU A 4 -40.70 31.50 20.47
N ASP A 5 -39.91 32.58 20.40
CA ASP A 5 -38.51 32.54 19.94
C ASP A 5 -37.60 31.73 20.87
N ARG A 6 -37.85 31.79 22.19
CA ARG A 6 -37.15 30.97 23.20
C ARG A 6 -37.50 29.49 23.08
N CYS A 7 -38.75 29.16 22.75
CA CYS A 7 -39.19 27.78 22.56
C CYS A 7 -38.61 27.18 21.27
N LEU A 8 -38.57 27.98 20.19
CA LEU A 8 -37.94 27.61 18.92
C LEU A 8 -36.43 27.37 19.10
N LEU A 9 -35.74 28.26 19.82
CA LEU A 9 -34.31 28.09 20.14
C LEU A 9 -34.03 26.83 20.95
N LEU A 10 -34.87 26.53 21.96
CA LEU A 10 -34.73 25.30 22.75
C LEU A 10 -35.00 24.04 21.92
N LEU A 11 -35.97 24.06 21.01
CA LEU A 11 -36.25 22.97 20.07
C LEU A 11 -35.09 22.74 19.08
N VAL A 12 -34.51 23.80 18.55
CA VAL A 12 -33.35 23.73 17.64
C VAL A 12 -32.11 23.18 18.37
N LEU A 13 -31.86 23.59 19.61
CA LEU A 13 -30.74 23.08 20.41
C LEU A 13 -30.90 21.61 20.79
N LEU A 14 -32.14 21.16 21.04
CA LEU A 14 -32.43 19.76 21.37
C LEU A 14 -32.28 18.84 20.15
N PHE A 15 -32.61 19.32 18.95
CA PHE A 15 -32.31 18.63 17.69
C PHE A 15 -30.81 18.61 17.37
N PHE A 16 -30.07 19.70 17.65
CA PHE A 16 -28.63 19.76 17.38
C PHE A 16 -27.80 18.89 18.35
N GLY A 17 -28.26 18.77 19.60
CA GLY A 17 -27.63 17.90 20.61
C GLY A 17 -27.72 16.40 20.31
N LEU A 18 -28.73 15.97 19.54
CA LEU A 18 -28.92 14.55 19.19
C LEU A 18 -27.99 14.06 18.07
N ILE A 19 -27.35 14.96 17.33
CA ILE A 19 -26.46 14.62 16.21
C ILE A 19 -25.03 14.31 16.70
N VAL A 20 -24.67 14.72 17.93
CA VAL A 20 -23.36 14.48 18.55
C VAL A 20 -23.37 13.19 19.38
N SER A 21 -23.72 12.08 18.72
CA SER A 21 -23.46 10.73 19.24
C SER A 21 -23.02 9.83 18.09
N THR A 22 -21.99 10.29 17.38
CA THR A 22 -21.25 9.43 16.45
C THR A 22 -20.19 8.68 17.25
N SER A 23 -20.62 7.61 17.92
CA SER A 23 -19.72 6.52 18.28
C SER A 23 -19.03 6.06 17.01
N SER A 24 -17.74 6.41 16.88
CA SER A 24 -16.87 6.01 15.80
C SER A 24 -16.49 4.54 16.01
N ALA A 25 -17.49 3.66 15.89
CA ALA A 25 -17.23 2.29 15.51
C ALA A 25 -16.76 2.36 14.05
N TYR A 26 -15.45 2.46 13.86
CA TYR A 26 -14.80 2.12 12.60
C TYR A 26 -15.08 0.65 12.32
N SER A 27 -16.29 0.36 11.85
CA SER A 27 -16.57 -0.86 11.12
C SER A 27 -15.72 -0.77 9.86
N GLY A 28 -14.50 -1.26 9.95
CA GLY A 28 -13.60 -1.37 8.83
C GLY A 28 -14.37 -2.06 7.72
N ARG A 29 -14.61 -1.35 6.61
CA ARG A 29 -15.35 -1.88 5.46
C ARG A 29 -14.76 -3.25 5.13
N MET A 30 -15.57 -4.29 5.31
CA MET A 30 -15.19 -5.65 4.95
C MET A 30 -14.92 -5.65 3.44
N VAL A 31 -13.65 -5.78 3.09
CA VAL A 31 -13.18 -5.93 1.72
C VAL A 31 -13.04 -7.43 1.44
N GLY A 32 -13.15 -7.84 0.17
CA GLY A 32 -13.05 -9.25 -0.19
C GLY A 32 -11.73 -9.89 0.25
N ALA A 33 -11.63 -11.22 0.27
CA ALA A 33 -10.37 -11.90 0.52
C ALA A 33 -9.30 -11.51 -0.54
N ARG A 34 -8.02 -11.54 -0.16
CA ARG A 34 -6.93 -11.41 -1.13
C ARG A 34 -6.77 -12.73 -1.86
N THR A 35 -6.59 -12.65 -3.18
CA THR A 35 -6.32 -13.80 -4.03
C THR A 35 -5.00 -13.59 -4.73
N GLU A 36 -4.16 -14.61 -4.75
CA GLU A 36 -2.91 -14.62 -5.51
C GLU A 36 -3.19 -14.55 -7.02
N VAL A 37 -2.35 -13.82 -7.74
CA VAL A 37 -2.38 -13.78 -9.20
C VAL A 37 -1.33 -14.77 -9.70
N GLN A 38 -1.76 -15.73 -10.51
CA GLN A 38 -0.86 -16.71 -11.13
C GLN A 38 -0.18 -16.11 -12.38
N ASP A 39 0.90 -16.76 -12.81
CA ASP A 39 1.64 -16.43 -14.05
C ASP A 39 2.08 -14.96 -14.14
N VAL A 40 2.43 -14.36 -12.99
CA VAL A 40 2.73 -12.93 -12.82
C VAL A 40 3.72 -12.42 -13.86
N GLU A 41 4.76 -13.18 -14.17
CA GLU A 41 5.81 -12.79 -15.12
C GLU A 41 5.27 -12.59 -16.55
N THR A 42 4.25 -13.35 -16.94
CA THR A 42 3.63 -13.27 -18.29
C THR A 42 2.36 -12.42 -18.32
N ASN A 43 1.81 -12.09 -17.14
CA ASN A 43 0.62 -11.27 -17.02
C ASN A 43 0.92 -9.80 -17.32
N LYS A 44 0.60 -9.37 -18.55
CA LYS A 44 0.84 -8.01 -19.05
C LYS A 44 0.21 -6.93 -18.17
N GLU A 45 -1.04 -7.13 -17.72
CA GLU A 45 -1.72 -6.15 -16.85
C GLU A 45 -0.93 -5.94 -15.55
N VAL A 46 -0.45 -7.03 -14.93
CA VAL A 46 0.32 -6.94 -13.69
C VAL A 46 1.69 -6.29 -13.92
N GLN A 47 2.38 -6.64 -15.00
CA GLN A 47 3.66 -6.00 -15.35
C GLN A 47 3.49 -4.50 -15.61
N ASP A 48 2.43 -4.10 -16.33
CA ASP A 48 2.10 -2.70 -16.61
C ASP A 48 1.78 -1.91 -15.33
N LEU A 49 1.13 -2.55 -14.35
CA LEU A 49 0.90 -1.94 -13.03
C LEU A 49 2.19 -1.79 -12.22
N GLY A 50 3.12 -2.73 -12.38
CA GLY A 50 4.47 -2.64 -11.81
C GLY A 50 5.25 -1.46 -12.38
N LEU A 51 5.30 -1.35 -13.71
CA LEU A 51 5.93 -0.23 -14.42
C LEU A 51 5.30 1.12 -14.02
N PHE A 52 3.97 1.21 -14.05
CA PHE A 52 3.23 2.39 -13.59
C PHE A 52 3.63 2.82 -12.17
N SER A 53 3.84 1.85 -11.27
CA SER A 53 4.22 2.13 -9.89
C SER A 53 5.60 2.76 -9.78
N VAL A 54 6.56 2.28 -10.56
CA VAL A 54 7.92 2.85 -10.64
C VAL A 54 7.87 4.26 -11.22
N ASP A 55 7.14 4.47 -12.32
CA ASP A 55 7.03 5.77 -12.97
C ASP A 55 6.38 6.84 -12.09
N GLU A 56 5.32 6.49 -11.36
CA GLU A 56 4.69 7.38 -10.38
C GLU A 56 5.64 7.72 -9.22
N TYR A 57 6.40 6.74 -8.74
CA TYR A 57 7.37 6.96 -7.68
C TYR A 57 8.53 7.86 -8.14
N ASN A 58 9.08 7.59 -9.32
CA ASN A 58 10.13 8.39 -9.95
C ASN A 58 9.69 9.83 -10.20
N ARG A 59 8.44 10.06 -10.65
CA ARG A 59 7.89 11.42 -10.77
C ARG A 59 7.92 12.20 -9.45
N ARG A 60 7.71 11.52 -8.32
CA ARG A 60 7.81 12.13 -6.98
C ARG A 60 9.26 12.34 -6.53
N LEU A 61 10.18 11.44 -6.92
CA LEU A 61 11.61 11.54 -6.59
C LEU A 61 12.36 12.58 -7.41
N ALA A 62 12.03 12.73 -8.69
CA ALA A 62 12.64 13.73 -9.57
C ALA A 62 12.45 15.15 -9.00
N LEU A 63 11.27 15.43 -8.43
CA LEU A 63 10.99 16.68 -7.71
C LEU A 63 11.86 16.90 -6.47
N ARG A 64 12.47 15.83 -5.94
CA ARG A 64 13.32 15.84 -4.74
C ARG A 64 14.81 15.66 -5.07
N GLY A 65 15.18 15.53 -6.35
CA GLY A 65 16.57 15.32 -6.77
C GLY A 65 17.18 13.98 -6.31
N ALA A 66 16.36 12.96 -6.07
CA ALA A 66 16.84 11.62 -5.67
C ALA A 66 17.06 10.71 -6.89
N GLY A 67 17.92 9.69 -6.73
CA GLY A 67 18.18 8.69 -7.77
C GLY A 67 16.91 7.95 -8.20
N LEU A 68 16.72 7.79 -9.50
CA LEU A 68 15.54 7.14 -10.08
C LEU A 68 15.68 5.61 -10.02
N LEU A 69 14.54 4.93 -10.17
CA LEU A 69 14.48 3.49 -10.25
C LEU A 69 14.18 3.04 -11.69
N THR A 70 14.83 1.99 -12.15
CA THR A 70 14.51 1.34 -13.43
C THR A 70 13.68 0.10 -13.17
N PHE A 71 12.46 0.03 -13.71
CA PHE A 71 11.60 -1.13 -13.59
C PHE A 71 12.24 -2.37 -14.24
N SER A 72 12.20 -3.52 -13.55
CA SER A 72 12.64 -4.80 -14.11
C SER A 72 11.47 -5.74 -14.36
N ARG A 73 10.73 -6.11 -13.30
CA ARG A 73 9.56 -7.01 -13.38
C ARG A 73 8.73 -6.96 -12.11
N VAL A 74 7.53 -7.51 -12.16
CA VAL A 74 6.78 -7.92 -10.96
C VAL A 74 7.10 -9.39 -10.65
N ALA A 75 7.52 -9.66 -9.41
CA ALA A 75 7.89 -11.00 -8.94
C ALA A 75 6.72 -11.77 -8.32
N ALA A 76 5.76 -11.06 -7.71
CA ALA A 76 4.53 -11.65 -7.21
C ALA A 76 3.42 -10.60 -7.12
N ALA A 77 2.16 -11.06 -7.18
CA ALA A 77 1.01 -10.18 -7.08
C ALA A 77 -0.16 -10.84 -6.36
N GLN A 78 -0.90 -10.04 -5.60
CA GLN A 78 -2.20 -10.40 -5.07
C GLN A 78 -3.22 -9.34 -5.50
N ARG A 79 -4.48 -9.74 -5.66
CA ARG A 79 -5.59 -8.83 -5.95
C ARG A 79 -6.69 -8.94 -4.90
N GLN A 80 -7.42 -7.85 -4.73
CA GLN A 80 -8.54 -7.76 -3.79
C GLN A 80 -9.64 -6.86 -4.35
N VAL A 81 -10.88 -7.34 -4.33
CA VAL A 81 -12.04 -6.54 -4.74
C VAL A 81 -12.43 -5.58 -3.63
N VAL A 82 -12.54 -4.30 -3.99
CA VAL A 82 -12.89 -3.17 -3.10
C VAL A 82 -13.88 -2.25 -3.85
N SER A 83 -13.87 -0.92 -3.62
CA SER A 83 -14.42 0.06 -4.58
C SER A 83 -13.47 0.24 -5.76
N GLY A 84 -13.17 -0.87 -6.45
CA GLY A 84 -12.11 -1.03 -7.45
C GLY A 84 -11.44 -2.39 -7.30
N ILE A 85 -10.31 -2.56 -7.96
CA ILE A 85 -9.42 -3.71 -7.79
C ILE A 85 -8.14 -3.19 -7.16
N LYS A 86 -7.82 -3.68 -5.95
CA LYS A 86 -6.57 -3.35 -5.29
C LYS A 86 -5.55 -4.45 -5.58
N TYR A 87 -4.44 -4.06 -6.19
CA TYR A 87 -3.28 -4.89 -6.45
C TYR A 87 -2.21 -4.65 -5.40
N TYR A 88 -1.63 -5.74 -4.90
CA TYR A 88 -0.48 -5.77 -4.02
C TYR A 88 0.66 -6.42 -4.80
N LEU A 89 1.66 -5.64 -5.18
CA LEU A 89 2.72 -6.06 -6.09
C LEU A 89 4.06 -6.12 -5.36
N GLN A 90 4.87 -7.11 -5.72
CA GLN A 90 6.28 -7.17 -5.38
C GLN A 90 7.07 -6.78 -6.63
N VAL A 91 7.50 -5.53 -6.70
CA VAL A 91 8.17 -4.96 -7.87
C VAL A 91 9.68 -5.05 -7.69
N VAL A 92 10.36 -5.67 -8.65
CA VAL A 92 11.82 -5.64 -8.74
C VAL A 92 12.23 -4.46 -9.59
N ALA A 93 13.10 -3.61 -9.06
CA ALA A 93 13.63 -2.45 -9.76
C ALA A 93 15.13 -2.26 -9.45
N ALA A 94 15.87 -1.74 -10.41
CA ALA A 94 17.26 -1.32 -10.24
C ALA A 94 17.34 0.12 -9.75
N VAL A 95 18.38 0.45 -8.97
CA VAL A 95 18.66 1.84 -8.57
C VAL A 95 19.61 2.46 -9.59
N GLU A 96 19.22 3.57 -10.21
CA GLU A 96 20.10 4.31 -11.13
C GLU A 96 21.26 4.95 -10.34
N GLY A 97 22.47 4.91 -10.92
CA GLY A 97 23.68 5.52 -10.34
C GLY A 97 24.69 4.53 -9.75
N THR A 98 24.36 3.25 -9.64
CA THR A 98 25.36 2.17 -9.58
C THR A 98 25.68 1.79 -11.01
N GLY A 99 26.91 2.03 -11.50
CA GLY A 99 27.31 1.74 -12.89
C GLY A 99 27.00 0.31 -13.35
N GLU A 100 27.18 0.04 -14.65
CA GLU A 100 26.76 -1.23 -15.31
C GLU A 100 27.26 -2.50 -14.59
N GLU A 101 28.41 -2.45 -13.92
CA GLU A 101 28.99 -3.58 -13.16
C GLU A 101 28.38 -3.79 -11.76
N GLY A 102 27.45 -2.92 -11.33
CA GLY A 102 26.92 -2.89 -9.96
C GLY A 102 25.42 -2.70 -9.83
N GLN A 103 24.65 -2.93 -10.90
CA GLN A 103 23.21 -2.69 -10.94
C GLN A 103 22.47 -3.53 -9.87
N GLN A 104 22.24 -2.93 -8.70
CA GLN A 104 21.65 -3.61 -7.56
C GLN A 104 20.12 -3.63 -7.70
N HIS A 105 19.57 -4.79 -8.01
CA HIS A 105 18.13 -4.99 -8.02
C HIS A 105 17.61 -5.06 -6.57
N ARG A 106 16.55 -4.31 -6.30
CA ARG A 106 15.85 -4.28 -5.02
C ARG A 106 14.38 -4.58 -5.25
N THR A 107 13.76 -5.21 -4.26
CA THR A 107 12.32 -5.50 -4.26
C THR A 107 11.58 -4.43 -3.48
N PHE A 108 10.46 -3.98 -4.02
CA PHE A 108 9.58 -2.98 -3.46
C PHE A 108 8.17 -3.55 -3.33
N ASP A 109 7.49 -3.25 -2.23
CA ASP A 109 6.07 -3.51 -2.09
C ASP A 109 5.28 -2.30 -2.62
N ALA A 110 4.43 -2.54 -3.61
CA ALA A 110 3.57 -1.53 -4.21
C ALA A 110 2.09 -1.87 -4.02
N VAL A 111 1.26 -0.85 -3.79
CA VAL A 111 -0.20 -1.00 -3.74
C VAL A 111 -0.83 -0.07 -4.75
N VAL A 112 -1.58 -0.63 -5.68
CA VAL A 112 -2.25 0.10 -6.76
C VAL A 112 -3.75 -0.16 -6.70
N ILE A 113 -4.56 0.87 -6.87
CA ILE A 113 -6.02 0.70 -7.03
C ILE A 113 -6.38 1.02 -8.48
N VAL A 114 -7.08 0.09 -9.12
CA VAL A 114 -7.61 0.24 -10.48
C VAL A 114 -9.13 0.34 -10.40
N LYS A 115 -9.71 1.29 -11.14
CA LYS A 115 -11.15 1.45 -11.33
C LYS A 115 -11.42 1.40 -12.84
N PRO A 116 -11.67 0.20 -13.41
CA PRO A 116 -11.82 0.03 -14.85
C PRO A 116 -12.94 0.90 -15.46
N TRP A 117 -14.06 1.05 -14.74
CA TRP A 117 -15.20 1.86 -15.17
C TRP A 117 -14.90 3.37 -15.24
N LEU A 118 -13.78 3.83 -14.67
CA LEU A 118 -13.30 5.22 -14.79
C LEU A 118 -12.00 5.31 -15.60
N SER A 119 -11.51 4.22 -16.17
CA SER A 119 -10.18 4.14 -16.80
C SER A 119 -9.08 4.73 -15.90
N SER A 120 -9.20 4.52 -14.59
CA SER A 120 -8.37 5.18 -13.58
C SER A 120 -7.52 4.16 -12.83
N ARG A 121 -6.25 4.49 -12.59
CA ARG A 121 -5.32 3.76 -11.73
C ARG A 121 -4.60 4.74 -10.82
N SER A 122 -4.38 4.37 -9.56
CA SER A 122 -3.69 5.20 -8.58
C SER A 122 -2.73 4.40 -7.72
N LEU A 123 -1.50 4.93 -7.58
CA LEU A 123 -0.49 4.37 -6.69
C LEU A 123 -0.76 4.84 -5.25
N VAL A 124 -1.15 3.90 -4.39
CA VAL A 124 -1.45 4.14 -2.97
C VAL A 124 -0.15 4.17 -2.16
N SER A 125 0.74 3.20 -2.37
CA SER A 125 2.01 3.12 -1.67
C SER A 125 3.07 2.44 -2.52
N PHE A 126 4.33 2.83 -2.32
CA PHE A 126 5.51 2.20 -2.91
C PHE A 126 6.66 2.34 -1.92
N ALA A 127 7.20 1.22 -1.44
CA ALA A 127 8.25 1.23 -0.42
C ALA A 127 9.20 0.03 -0.59
N PRO A 128 10.47 0.14 -0.18
CA PRO A 128 11.37 -1.00 -0.14
C PRO A 128 10.76 -2.14 0.68
N ARG A 129 10.80 -3.36 0.15
CA ARG A 129 10.38 -4.54 0.89
C ARG A 129 11.40 -4.80 2.01
N ARG A 130 10.89 -5.07 3.22
CA ARG A 130 11.76 -5.49 4.32
C ARG A 130 12.29 -6.91 4.06
N PRO A 131 13.59 -7.16 4.30
CA PRO A 131 14.09 -8.53 4.36
C PRO A 131 13.33 -9.30 5.45
N ALA A 132 13.03 -10.57 5.23
CA ALA A 132 12.54 -11.42 6.31
C ALA A 132 13.65 -11.53 7.37
N LEU A 133 13.35 -11.13 8.60
CA LEU A 133 14.22 -11.41 9.74
C LEU A 133 14.16 -12.91 9.99
N ASN A 134 15.11 -13.67 9.46
CA ASN A 134 15.25 -15.07 9.81
C ASN A 134 15.64 -15.14 11.29
N SER A 135 14.78 -15.76 12.10
CA SER A 135 15.06 -16.23 13.44
C SER A 135 16.13 -17.32 13.39
N GLN A 136 17.39 -16.90 13.24
CA GLN A 136 18.57 -17.69 13.51
C GLN A 136 19.02 -17.37 14.94
N ASP A 137 18.18 -17.73 15.93
CA ASP A 137 18.64 -17.95 17.29
C ASP A 137 19.34 -19.31 17.30
N ASN A 138 20.62 -19.29 16.96
CA ASN A 138 21.49 -20.45 17.03
C ASN A 138 21.74 -20.73 18.51
N GLY A 139 20.88 -21.56 19.09
CA GLY A 139 21.15 -22.26 20.34
C GLY A 139 22.35 -23.18 20.19
N GLY A 140 23.53 -22.64 20.48
CA GLY A 140 24.80 -23.33 20.71
C GLY A 140 25.68 -22.36 21.50
N ASP A 141 26.38 -22.67 22.58
CA ASP A 141 26.86 -23.95 23.08
C ASP A 141 27.19 -23.77 24.58
N ALA A 142 26.87 -24.73 25.43
CA ALA A 142 27.58 -24.93 26.70
C ALA A 142 27.52 -26.40 27.12
N HIS A 143 28.01 -27.28 26.25
CA HIS A 143 28.49 -28.59 26.67
C HIS A 143 30.02 -28.50 26.77
N LEU A 144 30.52 -27.96 27.89
CA LEU A 144 31.92 -28.07 28.28
C LEU A 144 32.05 -29.24 29.25
N ASN A 145 32.40 -30.37 28.66
CA ASN A 145 32.91 -31.56 29.31
C ASN A 145 34.38 -31.29 29.69
N VAL A 146 34.71 -31.28 30.99
CA VAL A 146 36.08 -31.43 31.48
C VAL A 146 36.07 -32.40 32.66
N ARG A 147 36.52 -33.62 32.35
CA ARG A 147 37.14 -34.66 33.20
C ARG A 147 36.63 -34.89 34.62
#